data_AF-A0A4R5CF64-F1
#
_entry.id   AF-A0A4R5CF64-F1
#
_cell.length_a   1.000
_cell.length_b   1.000
_cell.length_c   1.000
_cell.angle_alpha   90.00
_cell.angle_beta   90.00
_cell.angle_gamma   90.00
#
_symmetry.space_group_name_H-M   'P 1'
#
loop_
_entity.id
_entity.type
_entity.pdbx_description
1 polymer ?
#
loop_
_entity_poly.entity_id
_entity_poly.type
_entity_poly.pdbx_seq_one_letter_code
_entity_poly.pdbx_strand_id
1 'polypeptide(L)'
;MFTPATRDAVMDGTSIAALCTHASLHTADPGGTGASEVAGGSYARVAVTWAASSGGTKTLTAAVTLQIPAGTTFTHFGLWSAVSGGTFRGGELLSALQSYPTGGTFDLSISIPST
;
A
#
# COMPACT_ATOMS: atom_id res chain seq x y z
N MET A 1 -8.67 3.64 -2.75
CA MET A 1 -9.50 2.93 -3.73
C MET A 1 -8.63 2.18 -4.72
N PHE A 2 -9.09 1.01 -5.17
CA PHE A 2 -8.43 0.22 -6.21
C PHE A 2 -8.56 0.85 -7.60
N THR A 3 -7.57 0.60 -8.46
CA THR A 3 -7.63 0.98 -9.88
C THR A 3 -8.74 0.20 -10.59
N PRO A 4 -9.32 0.73 -11.70
CA PRO A 4 -10.34 0.02 -12.47
C PRO A 4 -9.91 -1.41 -12.86
N ALA A 5 -8.70 -1.55 -13.40
CA ALA A 5 -8.14 -2.85 -13.79
C ALA A 5 -8.02 -3.83 -12.61
N THR A 6 -7.76 -3.35 -11.39
CA THR A 6 -7.72 -4.21 -10.21
C THR A 6 -9.13 -4.67 -9.83
N ARG A 7 -10.12 -3.79 -9.91
CA ARG A 7 -11.52 -4.16 -9.65
C ARG A 7 -12.03 -5.17 -10.67
N ASP A 8 -11.75 -4.95 -11.95
CA ASP A 8 -12.15 -5.87 -13.03
C ASP A 8 -11.53 -7.25 -12.83
N ALA A 9 -10.22 -7.33 -12.54
CA ALA A 9 -9.55 -8.59 -12.27
C ALA A 9 -10.13 -9.35 -11.05
N VAL A 10 -10.61 -8.62 -10.03
CA VAL A 10 -11.29 -9.22 -8.87
C VAL A 10 -12.67 -9.77 -9.26
N MET A 11 -13.42 -9.04 -10.09
CA MET A 11 -14.69 -9.52 -10.62
C MET A 11 -14.51 -10.75 -11.52
N ASP A 12 -13.38 -10.84 -12.22
CA ASP A 12 -12.98 -12.01 -13.01
C ASP A 12 -12.43 -13.18 -12.15
N GLY A 13 -12.47 -13.06 -10.81
CA GLY A 13 -12.12 -14.11 -9.87
C GLY A 13 -10.67 -14.11 -9.38
N THR A 14 -9.86 -13.11 -9.75
CA THR A 14 -8.49 -12.99 -9.24
C THR A 14 -8.48 -12.40 -7.84
N SER A 15 -7.91 -13.12 -6.87
CA SER A 15 -7.88 -12.62 -5.49
C SER A 15 -7.02 -11.36 -5.32
N ILE A 16 -7.44 -10.45 -4.44
CA ILE A 16 -6.63 -9.28 -4.02
C ILE A 16 -5.24 -9.68 -3.54
N ALA A 17 -5.12 -10.82 -2.85
CA ALA A 17 -3.84 -11.30 -2.33
C ALA A 17 -2.84 -11.64 -3.45
N ALA A 18 -3.32 -12.09 -4.61
CA ALA A 18 -2.47 -12.36 -5.77
C ALA A 18 -2.06 -11.07 -6.52
N LEU A 19 -2.94 -10.07 -6.54
CA LEU A 19 -2.71 -8.80 -7.25
C LEU A 19 -1.83 -7.83 -6.45
N CYS A 20 -2.04 -7.76 -5.15
CA CYS A 20 -1.46 -6.79 -4.21
C CYS A 20 -0.46 -7.51 -3.31
N THR A 21 0.79 -7.60 -3.76
CA THR A 21 1.84 -8.36 -3.06
C THR A 21 2.79 -7.48 -2.26
N HIS A 22 2.81 -6.17 -2.53
CA HIS A 22 3.68 -5.21 -1.85
C HIS A 22 2.94 -3.94 -1.45
N ALA A 23 3.37 -3.31 -0.36
CA ALA A 23 2.87 -2.03 0.11
C ALA A 23 3.94 -0.92 -0.03
N SER A 24 3.47 0.30 -0.26
CA SER A 24 4.25 1.53 -0.40
C SER A 24 3.61 2.69 0.37
N LEU A 25 4.33 3.81 0.50
CA LEU A 25 3.87 5.08 1.06
C LEU A 25 4.04 6.19 0.04
N HIS A 26 3.15 7.19 0.07
CA HIS A 26 3.13 8.27 -0.91
C HIS A 26 2.97 9.66 -0.26
N THR A 27 3.75 10.62 -0.76
CA THR A 27 3.81 12.00 -0.27
C THR A 27 2.58 12.83 -0.65
N ALA A 28 1.86 12.42 -1.69
CA ALA A 28 0.58 12.97 -2.13
C ALA A 28 -0.31 11.84 -2.68
N ASP A 29 -1.48 12.19 -3.24
CA ASP A 29 -2.37 11.21 -3.86
C ASP A 29 -1.64 10.41 -4.95
N PRO A 30 -1.58 9.06 -4.84
CA PRO A 30 -0.92 8.21 -5.83
C PRO A 30 -1.67 8.10 -7.16
N GLY A 31 -2.93 8.52 -7.23
CA GLY A 31 -3.79 8.37 -8.40
C GLY A 31 -3.90 6.92 -8.87
N GLY A 32 -4.03 6.71 -10.18
CA GLY A 32 -4.12 5.37 -10.77
C GLY A 32 -2.77 4.72 -11.09
N THR A 33 -1.66 5.43 -10.91
CA THR A 33 -0.33 5.03 -11.39
C THR A 33 0.70 4.82 -10.29
N GLY A 34 0.35 5.14 -9.03
CA GLY A 34 1.29 5.06 -7.92
C GLY A 34 2.26 6.24 -7.88
N ALA A 35 1.84 7.43 -8.32
CA ALA A 35 2.63 8.64 -8.29
C ALA A 35 3.05 9.04 -6.86
N SER A 36 4.07 9.90 -6.73
CA SER A 36 4.47 10.46 -5.43
C SER A 36 4.92 9.42 -4.39
N GLU A 37 5.40 8.25 -4.83
CA GLU A 37 5.94 7.24 -3.92
C GLU A 37 7.15 7.80 -3.16
N VAL A 38 7.23 7.52 -1.86
CA VAL A 38 8.39 7.84 -1.03
C VAL A 38 9.63 7.18 -1.63
N ALA A 39 10.77 7.88 -1.58
CA ALA A 39 12.03 7.39 -2.11
C ALA A 39 13.21 7.89 -1.28
N GLY A 40 14.36 7.24 -1.43
CA GLY A 40 15.61 7.60 -0.76
C GLY A 40 15.89 6.77 0.49
N GLY A 41 17.09 6.93 1.04
CA GLY A 41 17.57 6.16 2.19
C GLY A 41 17.45 4.65 1.97
N SER A 42 16.96 3.94 2.98
CA SER A 42 16.67 2.50 2.93
C SER A 42 15.20 2.19 2.63
N TYR A 43 14.42 3.17 2.17
CA TYR A 43 13.02 2.94 1.82
C TYR A 43 12.93 1.96 0.65
N ALA A 44 12.07 0.95 0.82
CA ALA A 44 11.67 0.03 -0.22
C ALA A 44 10.22 -0.40 0.03
N ARG A 45 9.53 -0.80 -1.03
CA ARG A 45 8.22 -1.47 -0.89
C ARG A 45 8.41 -2.76 -0.11
N VAL A 46 7.45 -3.08 0.74
CA VAL A 46 7.52 -4.26 1.60
C VAL A 46 6.48 -5.28 1.19
N ALA A 47 6.86 -6.56 1.20
CA ALA A 47 5.93 -7.63 0.89
C ALA A 47 4.81 -7.67 1.94
N VAL A 48 3.57 -7.90 1.49
CA VAL A 48 2.40 -8.05 2.36
C VAL A 48 1.90 -9.48 2.33
N THR A 49 1.43 -9.96 3.49
CA THR A 49 0.75 -11.25 3.60
C THR A 49 -0.66 -11.02 4.10
N TRP A 50 -1.65 -11.48 3.34
CA TRP A 50 -3.08 -11.26 3.63
C TRP A 50 -3.66 -12.41 4.44
N ALA A 51 -4.49 -12.06 5.43
CA ALA A 51 -5.32 -13.04 6.12
C ALA A 51 -6.45 -13.54 5.20
N ALA A 52 -7.06 -14.66 5.60
CA ALA A 52 -8.33 -15.08 5.04
C ALA A 52 -9.35 -13.94 5.22
N SER A 53 -10.18 -13.70 4.20
CA SER A 53 -11.23 -12.69 4.31
C SER A 53 -12.29 -13.15 5.31
N SER A 54 -12.79 -12.22 6.12
CA SER A 54 -13.88 -12.47 7.07
C SER A 54 -14.79 -11.23 7.12
N GLY A 55 -16.10 -11.44 7.20
CA GLY A 55 -17.07 -10.35 7.28
C GLY A 55 -17.02 -9.34 6.12
N GLY A 56 -16.63 -9.79 4.91
CA GLY A 56 -16.47 -8.91 3.76
C GLY A 56 -15.24 -8.00 3.83
N THR A 57 -14.27 -8.31 4.68
CA THR A 57 -13.02 -7.54 4.80
C THR A 57 -11.82 -8.45 4.61
N LYS A 58 -10.78 -7.91 3.99
CA LYS A 58 -9.48 -8.55 3.87
C LYS A 58 -8.41 -7.67 4.53
N THR A 59 -7.70 -8.25 5.50
CA THR A 59 -6.68 -7.55 6.28
C THR A 59 -5.31 -8.18 6.06
N LEU A 60 -4.25 -7.45 6.40
CA LEU A 60 -2.94 -8.07 6.57
C LEU A 60 -2.96 -9.07 7.74
N THR A 61 -2.11 -10.08 7.66
CA THR A 61 -1.85 -11.04 8.76
C THR A 61 -1.12 -10.38 9.92
N ALA A 62 -0.24 -9.43 9.62
CA ALA A 62 0.47 -8.58 10.56
C ALA A 62 0.74 -7.21 9.91
N ALA A 63 0.98 -6.20 10.74
CA ALA A 63 1.48 -4.92 10.24
C ALA A 63 2.82 -5.12 9.53
N VAL A 64 3.06 -4.33 8.47
CA VAL A 64 4.32 -4.33 7.74
C VAL A 64 5.12 -3.07 8.07
N THR A 65 6.40 -3.24 8.38
CA THR A 65 7.28 -2.13 8.78
C THR A 65 8.01 -1.56 7.56
N LEU A 66 7.79 -0.28 7.27
CA LEU A 66 8.52 0.46 6.23
C LEU A 66 9.57 1.38 6.84
N GLN A 67 10.75 1.46 6.20
CA GLN A 67 11.80 2.44 6.56
C GLN A 67 11.47 3.80 5.97
N ILE A 68 11.47 4.84 6.79
CA ILE A 68 11.12 6.20 6.40
C ILE A 68 12.40 7.06 6.38
N PRO A 69 12.76 7.66 5.24
CA PRO A 69 13.89 8.59 5.17
C PRO A 69 13.63 9.85 5.99
N ALA A 70 14.69 10.49 6.49
CA ALA A 70 14.57 11.79 7.16
C ALA A 70 13.98 12.86 6.23
N GLY A 71 13.20 13.79 6.79
CA GLY A 71 12.54 14.85 6.02
C GLY A 71 11.34 14.37 5.19
N THR A 72 10.82 13.16 5.44
CA THR A 72 9.70 12.61 4.66
C THR A 72 8.37 12.95 5.33
N THR A 73 7.43 13.44 4.55
CA THR A 73 6.02 13.54 4.95
C THR A 73 5.17 12.77 3.95
N PHE A 74 4.28 11.92 4.44
CA PHE A 74 3.43 11.09 3.60
C PHE A 74 1.99 11.04 4.11
N THR A 75 1.07 10.84 3.18
CA THR A 75 -0.37 10.97 3.40
C THR A 75 -1.14 9.74 2.95
N HIS A 76 -0.59 8.95 2.04
CA HIS A 76 -1.26 7.79 1.48
C HIS A 76 -0.39 6.53 1.58
N PHE A 77 -1.04 5.37 1.57
CA PHE A 77 -0.38 4.10 1.24
C PHE A 77 -0.78 3.65 -0.16
N GLY A 78 0.03 2.76 -0.73
CA GLY A 78 -0.22 2.15 -2.03
C GLY A 78 0.02 0.64 -2.01
N LEU A 79 -0.55 -0.05 -3.00
CA LEU A 79 -0.41 -1.49 -3.20
C LEU A 79 0.10 -1.77 -4.61
N TRP A 80 1.06 -2.70 -4.70
CA TRP A 80 1.78 -3.02 -5.91
C TRP A 80 1.87 -4.52 -6.14
N SER A 81 2.09 -4.91 -7.39
CA SER A 81 2.35 -6.30 -7.77
C SER A 81 3.81 -6.74 -7.59
N ALA A 82 4.73 -5.82 -7.26
CA ALA A 82 6.16 -6.09 -7.14
C ALA A 82 6.90 -5.10 -6.22
N VAL A 83 8.06 -5.53 -5.72
CA VAL A 83 8.97 -4.73 -4.86
C VAL A 83 9.52 -3.48 -5.55
N SER A 84 9.66 -3.52 -6.88
CA SER A 84 10.09 -2.41 -7.72
C SER A 84 9.44 -2.52 -9.10
N GLY A 85 9.05 -1.40 -9.72
CA GLY A 85 8.27 -1.43 -10.96
C GLY A 85 6.89 -2.05 -10.75
N GLY A 86 6.48 -3.00 -11.58
CA GLY A 86 5.18 -3.68 -11.45
C GLY A 86 3.97 -2.77 -11.70
N THR A 87 2.78 -3.30 -11.41
CA THR A 87 1.51 -2.60 -11.60
C THR A 87 0.99 -2.05 -10.29
N PHE A 88 0.63 -0.76 -10.28
CA PHE A 88 -0.08 -0.15 -9.17
C PHE A 88 -1.51 -0.66 -9.11
N ARG A 89 -1.92 -1.16 -7.95
CA ARG A 89 -3.24 -1.76 -7.74
C ARG A 89 -4.24 -0.80 -7.10
N GLY A 90 -3.74 0.18 -6.35
CA GLY A 90 -4.57 1.17 -5.67
C GLY A 90 -3.91 1.65 -4.39
N GLY A 91 -4.50 2.68 -3.80
CA GLY A 91 -4.00 3.28 -2.56
C GLY A 91 -5.08 4.11 -1.89
N GLU A 92 -4.90 4.38 -0.61
CA GLU A 92 -5.84 5.17 0.20
C GLU A 92 -5.10 6.15 1.10
N LEU A 93 -5.84 7.18 1.50
CA LEU A 93 -5.40 8.14 2.49
C LEU A 93 -5.23 7.43 3.83
N LEU A 94 -4.14 7.75 4.52
CA LEU A 94 -3.94 7.34 5.91
C LEU A 94 -4.90 8.11 6.82
N SER A 95 -5.25 7.52 7.96
CA SER A 95 -6.08 8.17 8.97
C SER A 95 -5.47 9.46 9.53
N ALA A 96 -4.15 9.58 9.46
CA ALA A 96 -3.41 10.79 9.79
C ALA A 96 -2.18 10.94 8.88
N LEU A 97 -1.89 12.18 8.51
CA LEU A 97 -0.61 12.54 7.88
C LEU A 97 0.55 12.15 8.81
N GLN A 98 1.58 11.56 8.23
CA GLN A 98 2.78 11.15 8.93
C GLN A 98 3.95 12.04 8.53
N SER A 99 4.64 12.61 9.52
CA SER A 99 5.81 13.47 9.29
C SER A 99 6.99 12.95 10.08
N TYR A 100 8.11 12.71 9.38
CA TYR A 100 9.34 12.15 9.93
C TYR A 100 10.50 13.13 9.64
N PRO A 101 10.67 14.19 10.46
CA PRO A 101 11.81 15.10 10.32
C PRO A 101 13.14 14.38 10.45
N THR A 102 13.20 13.40 11.36
CA THR A 102 14.24 12.38 11.44
C THR A 102 13.73 11.09 10.83
N GLY A 103 14.61 10.31 10.19
CA GLY A 103 14.24 9.00 9.65
C GLY A 103 13.79 8.04 10.75
N GLY A 104 13.07 6.99 10.38
CA GLY A 104 12.54 6.03 11.33
C GLY A 104 11.77 4.91 10.65
N THR A 105 10.87 4.28 11.39
CA THR A 105 10.02 3.20 10.87
C THR A 105 8.54 3.55 11.02
N PHE A 106 7.74 3.02 10.10
CA PHE A 106 6.28 3.12 10.16
C PHE A 106 5.68 1.72 9.99
N ASP A 107 4.84 1.33 10.95
CA ASP A 107 4.09 0.07 10.90
C ASP A 107 2.74 0.31 10.24
N LEU A 108 2.58 -0.23 9.04
CA LEU A 108 1.37 -0.11 8.25
C LEU A 108 0.46 -1.32 8.47
N SER A 109 -0.75 -1.06 8.93
CA SER A 109 -1.86 -2.03 8.92
C SER A 109 -2.85 -1.66 7.83
N ILE A 110 -3.33 -2.64 7.07
CA ILE A 110 -4.31 -2.43 5.99
C ILE A 110 -5.52 -3.31 6.23
N SER A 111 -6.70 -2.71 6.09
CA SER A 111 -8.00 -3.37 6.11
C SER A 111 -8.79 -2.88 4.91
N ILE A 112 -9.16 -3.81 4.01
CA ILE A 112 -9.85 -3.48 2.77
C ILE A 112 -11.24 -4.11 2.80
N PRO A 113 -12.32 -3.30 2.75
CA PRO A 113 -13.67 -3.83 2.61
C PRO A 113 -13.89 -4.39 1.19
N SER A 114 -14.87 -5.28 1.04
CA SER A 114 -15.24 -5.89 -0.24
C SER A 114 -15.95 -4.92 -1.21
N THR A 115 -16.25 -3.70 -0.77
CA THR A 115 -16.98 -2.66 -1.52
C THR A 115 -16.27 -1.33 -1.43
#